data_AF-A0A2W6BQZ9-F1
#
_entry.id   AF-A0A2W6BQZ9-F1
#
_cell.length_a   1.000
_cell.length_b   1.000
_cell.length_c   1.000
_cell.angle_alpha   90.00
_cell.angle_beta   90.00
_cell.angle_gamma   90.00
#
_symmetry.space_group_name_H-M   'P 1'
#
loop_
_entity.id
_entity.type
_entity.pdbx_description
1 polymer ?
#
loop_
_entity_poly.entity_id
_entity_poly.type
_entity_poly.pdbx_seq_one_letter_code
_entity_poly.pdbx_strand_id
1 'polypeptide(L)'
;MLTERDWERSVVLEARPASSEPALVSDGGGLPFPPAALDAPAGQLQPNDPAVAALLAQIARQKTPKDSSAVPSLEGWRMLARGEDEVLFGRGLPPHLVTVAMRREARRQTWSSVAVSTAPPLRATRDGVRASGWRLEPTREPNPEDTIVRVLVTEQTWAGGTRAENRLLAPDLHVDAEQLVLTMFVTPRQGFQVRSRSPETPARVALPTPIGRRRLLDGALYDGASAPRS
;
A
#
# COMPACT_ATOMS: atom_id res chain seq x y z
N MET A 1 22.11 1.34 19.22
CA MET A 1 21.00 2.15 19.78
C MET A 1 21.23 3.59 19.33
N LEU A 2 20.18 4.33 18.95
CA LEU A 2 20.34 5.75 18.59
C LEU A 2 20.59 6.57 19.86
N THR A 3 21.38 7.64 19.73
CA THR A 3 21.63 8.62 20.79
C THR A 3 20.72 9.83 20.65
N GLU A 4 20.58 10.65 21.68
CA GLU A 4 19.84 11.92 21.60
C GLU A 4 20.38 12.84 20.48
N ARG A 5 21.70 12.88 20.28
CA ARG A 5 22.31 13.62 19.18
C ARG A 5 21.89 13.12 17.80
N ASP A 6 21.63 11.82 17.64
CA ASP A 6 21.12 11.28 16.39
C ASP A 6 19.68 11.76 16.12
N TRP A 7 18.87 11.87 17.17
CA TRP A 7 17.50 12.41 17.07
C TRP A 7 17.49 13.92 16.80
N GLU A 8 18.36 14.70 17.44
CA GLU A 8 18.51 16.13 17.18
C GLU A 8 18.88 16.43 15.71
N ARG A 9 19.67 15.54 15.11
CA ARG A 9 20.09 15.62 13.70
C ARG A 9 19.07 15.02 12.72
N SER A 10 18.11 14.23 13.22
CA SER A 10 17.09 13.63 12.36
C SER A 10 16.18 14.71 11.76
N VAL A 11 15.69 14.44 10.55
CA VAL A 11 14.78 15.36 9.85
C VAL A 11 13.50 15.58 10.67
N VAL A 12 13.02 16.82 10.68
CA VAL A 12 11.67 17.14 11.18
C VAL A 12 10.75 17.23 9.97
N LEU A 13 9.67 16.45 10.00
CA LEU A 13 8.68 16.37 8.94
C LEU A 13 7.36 16.93 9.45
N GLU A 14 6.83 17.93 8.75
CA GLU A 14 5.49 18.46 9.01
C GLU A 14 4.45 17.48 8.47
N ALA A 15 3.59 16.96 9.36
CA ALA A 15 2.50 16.10 8.95
C ALA A 15 1.45 16.88 8.16
N ARG A 16 0.97 16.28 7.07
CA ARG A 16 -0.13 16.85 6.28
C ARG A 16 -1.46 16.15 6.61
N PRO A 17 -2.58 16.89 6.71
CA PRO A 17 -3.89 16.28 6.85
C PRO A 17 -4.21 15.35 5.67
N ALA A 18 -4.76 14.19 5.95
CA ALA A 18 -5.11 13.19 4.93
C ALA A 18 -6.44 12.47 5.26
N SER A 19 -7.01 11.85 4.23
CA SER A 19 -8.20 11.00 4.34
C SER A 19 -7.90 9.73 5.17
N SER A 20 -8.92 9.20 5.85
CA SER A 20 -8.90 7.87 6.47
C SER A 20 -8.82 6.74 5.44
N GLU A 21 -9.14 7.02 4.18
CA GLU A 21 -9.21 6.06 3.09
C GLU A 21 -8.12 6.38 2.05
N PRO A 22 -6.86 6.02 2.30
CA PRO A 22 -5.81 6.20 1.31
C PRO A 22 -6.04 5.25 0.12
N ALA A 23 -5.57 5.66 -1.06
CA ALA A 23 -5.45 4.71 -2.17
C ALA A 23 -4.55 3.54 -1.75
N LEU A 24 -4.92 2.34 -2.17
CA LEU A 24 -4.24 1.09 -1.87
C LEU A 24 -3.53 0.55 -3.09
N VAL A 25 -2.41 -0.12 -2.87
CA VAL A 25 -1.71 -0.89 -3.90
C VAL A 25 -1.15 -2.17 -3.31
N SER A 26 -1.08 -3.21 -4.13
CA SER A 26 -0.46 -4.48 -3.77
C SER A 26 1.07 -4.38 -3.82
N ASP A 27 1.75 -5.06 -2.89
CA ASP A 27 3.21 -5.27 -3.00
C ASP A 27 3.60 -6.11 -4.24
N GLY A 28 2.65 -6.84 -4.83
CA GLY A 28 2.81 -7.51 -6.13
C GLY A 28 2.76 -6.57 -7.34
N GLY A 29 2.51 -5.28 -7.13
CA GLY A 29 2.36 -4.27 -8.18
C GLY A 29 0.92 -4.08 -8.65
N GLY A 30 0.77 -3.38 -9.78
CA GLY A 30 -0.52 -3.01 -10.36
C GLY A 30 -0.94 -1.58 -10.06
N LEU A 31 -2.19 -1.26 -10.40
CA LEU A 31 -2.77 0.07 -10.24
C LEU A 31 -3.17 0.37 -8.79
N PRO A 32 -3.03 1.62 -8.33
CA PRO A 32 -3.65 2.05 -7.09
C PRO A 32 -5.18 2.04 -7.21
N PHE A 33 -5.88 1.67 -6.14
CA PHE A 33 -7.35 1.62 -6.07
C PHE A 33 -7.88 2.11 -4.72
N PRO A 34 -9.10 2.67 -4.64
CA PRO A 34 -9.68 3.07 -3.36
C PRO A 34 -10.10 1.85 -2.53
N PRO A 35 -10.06 1.91 -1.18
CA PRO A 35 -10.48 0.82 -0.31
C PRO A 35 -11.90 0.30 -0.62
N ALA A 36 -12.84 1.21 -0.90
CA ALA A 36 -14.22 0.88 -1.26
C ALA A 36 -14.37 -0.03 -2.49
N ALA A 37 -13.35 -0.12 -3.37
CA ALA A 37 -13.35 -1.08 -4.47
C ALA A 37 -13.24 -2.55 -3.98
N LEU A 38 -12.86 -2.77 -2.73
CA LEU A 38 -12.91 -4.08 -2.09
C LEU A 38 -14.33 -4.51 -1.74
N ASP A 39 -15.17 -3.57 -1.34
CA ASP A 39 -16.56 -3.78 -0.91
C ASP A 39 -17.56 -3.68 -2.06
N ALA A 40 -17.14 -3.08 -3.18
CA ALA A 40 -17.92 -3.09 -4.40
C ALA A 40 -18.37 -4.53 -4.68
N PRO A 41 -19.68 -4.76 -4.94
CA PRO A 41 -20.14 -6.09 -5.30
C PRO A 41 -19.28 -6.60 -6.44
N ALA A 42 -19.11 -7.92 -6.53
CA ALA A 42 -18.65 -8.56 -7.75
C ALA A 42 -19.71 -8.30 -8.85
N GLY A 43 -19.78 -7.06 -9.33
CA GLY A 43 -20.67 -6.58 -10.35
C GLY A 43 -20.21 -7.14 -11.68
N GLN A 44 -21.17 -7.33 -12.59
CA GLN A 44 -20.97 -7.97 -13.89
C GLN A 44 -19.80 -7.34 -14.64
N LEU A 45 -18.63 -7.96 -14.49
CA LEU A 45 -17.50 -7.78 -15.38
C LEU A 45 -18.03 -8.06 -16.79
N GLN A 46 -18.11 -6.99 -17.59
CA GLN A 46 -18.77 -7.02 -18.89
C GLN A 46 -17.97 -7.94 -19.81
N PRO A 47 -18.52 -9.09 -20.27
CA PRO A 47 -17.75 -10.04 -21.05
C PRO A 47 -17.26 -9.51 -22.41
N ASN A 48 -17.87 -8.42 -22.91
CA ASN A 48 -17.44 -7.72 -24.13
C ASN A 48 -16.24 -6.79 -23.90
N ASP A 49 -15.81 -6.54 -22.66
CA ASP A 49 -14.57 -5.83 -22.38
C ASP A 49 -13.36 -6.74 -22.69
N PRO A 50 -12.47 -6.36 -23.61
CA PRO A 50 -11.29 -7.17 -23.96
C PRO A 50 -10.39 -7.52 -22.76
N ALA A 51 -10.34 -6.66 -21.73
CA ALA A 51 -9.58 -6.95 -20.51
C ALA A 51 -10.24 -8.06 -19.67
N VAL A 52 -11.58 -8.12 -19.65
CA VAL A 52 -12.35 -9.18 -18.97
C VAL A 52 -12.22 -10.50 -19.72
N ALA A 53 -12.26 -10.47 -21.05
CA ALA A 53 -12.00 -11.66 -21.87
C ALA A 53 -10.59 -12.22 -21.63
N ALA A 54 -9.58 -11.35 -21.49
CA ALA A 54 -8.22 -11.76 -21.13
C ALA A 54 -8.12 -12.35 -19.72
N LEU A 55 -8.88 -11.81 -18.75
CA LEU A 55 -8.99 -12.39 -17.40
C LEU A 55 -9.57 -13.81 -17.45
N LEU A 56 -10.66 -14.03 -18.17
CA LEU A 56 -11.24 -15.36 -18.36
C LEU A 56 -10.24 -16.35 -18.96
N ALA A 57 -9.48 -15.92 -19.98
CA ALA A 57 -8.42 -16.74 -20.58
C ALA A 57 -7.29 -17.05 -19.59
N GLN A 58 -6.91 -16.09 -18.73
CA GLN A 58 -5.92 -16.30 -17.67
C GLN A 58 -6.41 -17.30 -16.62
N ILE A 59 -7.66 -17.20 -16.19
CA ILE A 59 -8.28 -18.15 -15.24
C ILE A 59 -8.28 -19.56 -15.83
N ALA A 60 -8.62 -19.69 -17.12
CA ALA A 60 -8.60 -20.98 -17.81
C ALA A 60 -7.19 -21.61 -17.83
N ARG A 61 -6.14 -20.81 -18.04
CA ARG A 61 -4.73 -21.26 -18.08
C ARG A 61 -4.20 -21.75 -16.73
N GLN A 62 -4.73 -21.24 -15.61
CA GLN A 62 -4.29 -21.61 -14.27
C GLN A 62 -4.95 -22.88 -13.72
N LYS A 63 -5.89 -23.49 -14.46
CA LYS A 63 -6.55 -24.73 -14.03
C LYS A 63 -5.57 -25.90 -14.05
N THR A 64 -5.54 -26.66 -12.96
CA THR A 64 -4.82 -27.93 -12.91
C THR A 64 -5.60 -29.02 -13.67
N PRO A 65 -4.96 -30.13 -14.09
CA PRO A 65 -5.65 -31.23 -14.79
C PRO A 65 -6.85 -31.80 -14.02
N LYS A 66 -6.84 -31.68 -12.68
CA LYS A 66 -7.91 -32.17 -11.79
C LYS A 66 -9.18 -31.29 -11.82
N ASP A 67 -9.06 -30.03 -12.24
CA ASP A 67 -10.15 -29.04 -12.35
C ASP A 67 -10.51 -28.70 -13.80
N SER A 68 -10.02 -29.49 -14.76
CA SER A 68 -10.11 -29.24 -16.20
C SER A 68 -11.53 -29.27 -16.76
N SER A 69 -12.49 -29.83 -16.03
CA SER A 69 -13.91 -29.92 -16.44
C SER A 69 -14.76 -28.70 -16.01
N ALA A 70 -14.29 -27.88 -15.07
CA ALA A 70 -15.04 -26.69 -14.66
C ALA A 70 -14.99 -25.64 -15.77
N VAL A 71 -16.08 -24.92 -16.03
CA VAL A 71 -16.08 -23.74 -16.91
C VAL A 71 -15.33 -22.59 -16.20
N PRO A 72 -14.43 -21.84 -16.85
CA PRO A 72 -13.84 -20.64 -16.25
C PRO A 72 -14.94 -19.65 -15.86
N SER A 73 -14.98 -19.26 -14.60
CA SER A 73 -16.02 -18.39 -14.06
C SER A 73 -15.42 -17.07 -13.55
N LEU A 74 -16.17 -15.98 -13.72
CA LEU A 74 -15.90 -14.66 -13.15
C LEU A 74 -16.51 -14.50 -11.74
N GLU A 75 -17.08 -15.57 -11.18
CA GLU A 75 -17.65 -15.54 -9.84
C GLU A 75 -16.64 -15.05 -8.79
N GLY A 76 -17.06 -14.05 -8.01
CA GLY A 76 -16.26 -13.38 -6.99
C GLY A 76 -15.20 -12.41 -7.51
N TRP A 77 -15.02 -12.28 -8.83
CA TRP A 77 -14.12 -11.29 -9.41
C TRP A 77 -14.77 -9.92 -9.54
N ARG A 78 -13.97 -8.87 -9.33
CA ARG A 78 -14.35 -7.47 -9.51
C ARG A 78 -13.20 -6.67 -10.10
N MET A 79 -13.52 -5.54 -10.71
CA MET A 79 -12.52 -4.57 -11.16
C MET A 79 -12.16 -3.67 -9.97
N LEU A 80 -10.89 -3.64 -9.58
CA LEU A 80 -10.39 -2.79 -8.50
C LEU A 80 -9.98 -1.41 -9.02
N ALA A 81 -9.33 -1.36 -10.18
CA ALA A 81 -8.94 -0.13 -10.85
C ALA A 81 -8.85 -0.31 -12.37
N ARG A 82 -9.01 0.80 -13.09
CA ARG A 82 -8.83 0.90 -14.54
C ARG A 82 -8.08 2.17 -14.89
N GLY A 83 -7.00 2.01 -15.64
CA GLY A 83 -6.31 3.07 -16.36
C GLY A 83 -6.55 2.94 -17.87
N GLU A 84 -5.81 3.73 -18.66
CA GLU A 84 -5.92 3.72 -20.13
C GLU A 84 -5.46 2.39 -20.74
N ASP A 85 -4.34 1.86 -20.24
CA ASP A 85 -3.68 0.65 -20.76
C ASP A 85 -3.56 -0.46 -19.72
N GLU A 86 -4.11 -0.30 -18.52
CA GLU A 86 -4.01 -1.29 -17.45
C GLU A 86 -5.34 -1.45 -16.71
N VAL A 87 -5.66 -2.68 -16.30
CA VAL A 87 -6.82 -3.00 -15.47
C VAL A 87 -6.37 -3.92 -14.36
N LEU A 88 -6.75 -3.61 -13.13
CA LEU A 88 -6.51 -4.46 -11.97
C LEU A 88 -7.82 -5.14 -11.57
N PHE A 89 -7.82 -6.46 -11.58
CA PHE A 89 -8.93 -7.28 -11.08
C PHE A 89 -8.59 -7.87 -9.71
N GLY A 90 -9.63 -8.09 -8.90
CA GLY A 90 -9.52 -8.67 -7.57
C GLY A 90 -10.56 -9.77 -7.33
N ARG A 91 -10.21 -10.78 -6.54
CA ARG A 91 -11.13 -11.82 -6.04
C ARG A 91 -10.92 -12.06 -4.55
N GLY A 92 -12.01 -12.14 -3.79
CA GLY A 92 -11.97 -12.30 -2.33
C GLY A 92 -11.63 -10.98 -1.62
N LEU A 93 -11.24 -11.06 -0.35
CA LEU A 93 -10.85 -9.93 0.50
C LEU A 93 -9.52 -10.23 1.20
N PRO A 94 -8.72 -9.23 1.59
CA PRO A 94 -7.55 -9.44 2.45
C PRO A 94 -7.92 -10.26 3.71
N PRO A 95 -7.06 -11.18 4.18
CA PRO A 95 -5.74 -11.52 3.62
C PRO A 95 -5.80 -12.48 2.43
N HIS A 96 -6.97 -12.94 2.00
CA HIS A 96 -7.14 -13.93 0.92
C HIS A 96 -7.38 -13.31 -0.46
N LEU A 97 -7.03 -12.03 -0.64
CA LEU A 97 -7.22 -11.31 -1.89
C LEU A 97 -6.29 -11.87 -2.97
N VAL A 98 -6.87 -12.24 -4.10
CA VAL A 98 -6.13 -12.52 -5.34
C VAL A 98 -6.26 -11.31 -6.25
N THR A 99 -5.15 -10.85 -6.81
CA THR A 99 -5.14 -9.75 -7.80
C THR A 99 -4.54 -10.21 -9.11
N VAL A 100 -5.08 -9.69 -10.21
CA VAL A 100 -4.59 -9.91 -11.57
C VAL A 100 -4.50 -8.57 -12.28
N ALA A 101 -3.28 -8.16 -12.63
CA ALA A 101 -3.04 -6.97 -13.42
C ALA A 101 -2.98 -7.36 -14.91
N MET A 102 -3.84 -6.75 -15.70
CA MET A 102 -3.90 -6.88 -17.15
C MET A 102 -3.38 -5.61 -17.79
N ARG A 103 -2.51 -5.73 -18.79
CA ARG A 103 -2.00 -4.59 -19.55
C ARG A 103 -2.27 -4.75 -21.02
N ARG A 104 -2.65 -3.66 -21.69
CA ARG A 104 -2.77 -3.58 -23.13
C ARG A 104 -1.39 -3.42 -23.75
N GLU A 105 -1.02 -4.34 -24.63
CA GLU A 105 0.19 -4.23 -25.42
C GLU A 105 -0.03 -3.27 -26.58
N ALA A 106 0.57 -2.08 -26.53
CA ALA A 106 0.35 -1.01 -27.50
C ALA A 106 0.51 -1.44 -28.97
N ARG A 107 1.47 -2.34 -29.27
CA ARG A 107 1.72 -2.81 -30.64
C ARG A 107 0.67 -3.77 -31.18
N ARG A 108 0.14 -4.65 -30.32
CA ARG A 108 -0.78 -5.73 -30.72
C ARG A 108 -2.22 -5.41 -30.39
N GLN A 109 -2.47 -4.37 -29.60
CA GLN A 109 -3.77 -4.02 -29.03
C GLN A 109 -4.41 -5.21 -28.28
N THR A 110 -3.58 -6.12 -27.78
CA THR A 110 -3.99 -7.30 -27.02
C THR A 110 -3.78 -7.08 -25.54
N TRP A 111 -4.68 -7.62 -24.72
CA TRP A 111 -4.52 -7.63 -23.27
C TRP A 111 -3.78 -8.89 -22.82
N SER A 112 -2.80 -8.71 -21.94
CA SER A 112 -2.06 -9.81 -21.33
C SER A 112 -1.87 -9.60 -19.83
N SER A 113 -1.82 -10.72 -19.09
CA SER A 113 -1.53 -10.70 -17.65
C SER A 113 -0.08 -10.34 -17.44
N VAL A 114 0.18 -9.29 -16.65
CA VAL A 114 1.54 -8.83 -16.32
C VAL A 114 1.92 -9.14 -14.87
N ALA A 115 0.93 -9.38 -14.02
CA ALA A 115 1.14 -9.84 -12.65
C ALA A 115 -0.08 -10.63 -12.15
N VAL A 116 0.19 -11.70 -11.41
CA VAL A 116 -0.79 -12.40 -10.57
C VAL A 116 -0.22 -12.45 -9.18
N SER A 117 -0.97 -11.99 -8.19
CA SER A 117 -0.54 -11.98 -6.79
C SER A 117 -1.60 -12.56 -5.89
N THR A 118 -1.18 -13.46 -4.99
CA THR A 118 -2.03 -14.12 -4.00
C THR A 118 -1.66 -13.60 -2.63
N ALA A 119 -2.64 -13.05 -1.90
CA ALA A 119 -2.49 -12.59 -0.53
C ALA A 119 -1.36 -11.55 -0.28
N PRO A 120 -1.02 -10.64 -1.20
CA PRO A 120 -0.06 -9.60 -0.87
C PRO A 120 -0.65 -8.65 0.17
N PRO A 121 0.15 -8.14 1.13
CA PRO A 121 -0.29 -7.02 1.93
C PRO A 121 -0.67 -5.86 1.00
N LEU A 122 -1.78 -5.21 1.32
CA LEU A 122 -2.16 -3.96 0.67
C LEU A 122 -1.54 -2.81 1.45
N ARG A 123 -0.93 -1.88 0.73
CA ARG A 123 -0.30 -0.69 1.29
C ARG A 123 -1.02 0.57 0.86
N ALA A 124 -1.08 1.54 1.76
CA ALA A 124 -1.37 2.91 1.37
C ALA A 124 -0.33 3.38 0.33
N THR A 125 -0.77 4.21 -0.61
CA THR A 125 0.09 4.80 -1.64
C THR A 125 -0.31 6.24 -1.94
N ARG A 126 0.69 7.06 -2.26
CA ARG A 126 0.52 8.47 -2.61
C ARG A 126 1.49 8.83 -3.71
N ASP A 127 1.00 9.43 -4.79
CA ASP A 127 1.80 9.89 -5.94
C ASP A 127 2.73 8.78 -6.49
N GLY A 128 2.24 7.53 -6.51
CA GLY A 128 3.00 6.36 -6.95
C GLY A 128 4.03 5.82 -5.94
N VAL A 129 4.14 6.42 -4.75
CA VAL A 129 5.03 5.98 -3.67
C VAL A 129 4.26 5.16 -2.65
N ARG A 130 4.68 3.91 -2.45
CA ARG A 130 4.13 3.02 -1.42
C ARG A 130 4.52 3.48 -0.02
N ALA A 131 3.58 3.37 0.91
CA ALA A 131 3.82 3.66 2.30
C ALA A 131 4.85 2.71 2.91
N SER A 132 5.66 3.27 3.81
CA SER A 132 6.70 2.59 4.54
C SER A 132 6.28 2.41 5.99
N GLY A 133 6.42 1.19 6.50
CA GLY A 133 6.11 0.92 7.89
C GLY A 133 7.04 1.69 8.83
N TRP A 134 6.57 1.95 10.04
CA TRP A 134 7.34 2.65 11.06
C TRP A 134 7.00 2.13 12.45
N ARG A 135 7.86 2.48 13.41
CA ARG A 135 7.61 2.24 14.83
C ARG A 135 8.08 3.42 15.65
N LEU A 136 7.53 3.58 16.85
CA LEU A 136 7.97 4.59 17.80
C LEU A 136 9.44 4.37 18.21
N GLU A 137 10.08 5.43 18.66
CA GLU A 137 11.33 5.33 19.40
C GLU A 137 11.17 4.34 20.57
N PRO A 138 11.96 3.25 20.63
CA PRO A 138 11.74 2.19 21.62
C PRO A 138 12.16 2.60 23.04
N THR A 139 12.97 3.65 23.17
CA THR A 139 13.52 4.14 24.44
C THR A 139 12.74 5.29 25.04
N ARG A 140 11.72 5.79 24.33
CA ARG A 140 10.92 6.93 24.76
C ARG A 140 9.46 6.68 24.42
N GLU A 141 8.65 6.55 25.46
CA GLU A 141 7.20 6.51 25.30
C GLU A 141 6.68 7.93 24.95
N PRO A 142 5.77 8.06 23.97
CA PRO A 142 5.16 9.34 23.67
C PRO A 142 4.28 9.84 24.81
N ASN A 143 4.36 11.14 25.11
CA ASN A 143 3.53 11.81 26.09
C ASN A 143 2.26 12.38 25.42
N PRO A 144 1.08 12.38 26.07
CA PRO A 144 -0.12 13.07 25.57
C PRO A 144 0.10 14.53 25.14
N GLU A 145 1.01 15.25 25.78
CA GLU A 145 1.31 16.65 25.44
C GLU A 145 2.31 16.80 24.27
N ASP A 146 2.90 15.69 23.79
CA ASP A 146 3.87 15.74 22.69
C ASP A 146 3.18 16.20 21.41
N THR A 147 3.75 17.21 20.77
CA THR A 147 3.46 17.64 19.39
C THR A 147 4.52 17.16 18.41
N ILE A 148 5.55 16.45 18.90
CA ILE A 148 6.60 15.87 18.07
C ILE A 148 6.76 14.39 18.43
N VAL A 149 6.55 13.52 17.45
CA VAL A 149 6.72 12.08 17.61
C VAL A 149 8.04 11.65 16.98
N ARG A 150 8.83 10.85 17.70
CA ARG A 150 10.05 10.23 17.18
C ARG A 150 9.72 8.83 16.65
N VAL A 151 10.02 8.61 15.38
CA VAL A 151 9.73 7.35 14.68
C VAL A 151 10.97 6.81 13.98
N LEU A 152 10.98 5.49 13.82
CA LEU A 152 11.94 4.73 13.03
C LEU A 152 11.22 4.18 11.80
N VAL A 153 11.58 4.70 10.64
CA VAL A 153 10.95 4.35 9.36
C VAL A 153 11.71 3.21 8.69
N THR A 154 10.97 2.18 8.28
CA THR A 154 11.49 1.03 7.52
C THR A 154 11.16 1.20 6.03
N GLU A 155 12.20 1.47 5.24
CA GLU A 155 12.08 1.57 3.79
C GLU A 155 11.63 0.24 3.15
N GLN A 156 10.66 0.30 2.24
CA GLN A 156 10.14 -0.88 1.52
C GLN A 156 11.02 -1.30 0.34
N THR A 157 11.76 -0.36 -0.24
CA THR A 157 12.64 -0.61 -1.38
C THR A 157 14.07 -0.87 -0.93
N TRP A 158 14.77 -1.72 -1.67
CA TRP A 158 16.21 -1.91 -1.46
C TRP A 158 16.96 -0.61 -1.72
N ALA A 159 17.85 -0.23 -0.81
CA ALA A 159 18.70 0.95 -0.96
C ALA A 159 20.17 0.65 -0.66
N GLY A 160 20.64 -0.57 -0.96
CA GLY A 160 22.03 -0.96 -0.77
C GLY A 160 22.54 -0.84 0.66
N GLY A 161 21.66 -1.00 1.66
CA GLY A 161 22.02 -0.86 3.08
C GLY A 161 22.18 0.57 3.57
N THR A 162 21.72 1.58 2.81
CA THR A 162 21.72 2.99 3.26
C THR A 162 20.37 3.41 3.84
N ARG A 163 20.39 4.39 4.73
CA ARG A 163 19.17 5.03 5.27
C ARG A 163 18.43 5.84 4.20
N ALA A 164 17.18 6.18 4.49
CA ALA A 164 16.33 7.02 3.65
C ALA A 164 16.75 8.51 3.70
N GLU A 165 17.07 9.01 4.88
CA GLU A 165 17.48 10.41 5.13
C GLU A 165 16.57 11.39 4.36
N ASN A 166 17.15 12.18 3.45
CA ASN A 166 16.46 13.22 2.67
C ASN A 166 15.39 12.69 1.68
N ARG A 167 15.21 11.37 1.61
CA ARG A 167 14.17 10.73 0.77
C ARG A 167 12.85 10.53 1.52
N LEU A 168 12.83 10.78 2.82
CA LEU A 168 11.59 10.84 3.59
C LEU A 168 10.72 11.99 3.10
N LEU A 169 9.45 11.70 2.84
CA LEU A 169 8.46 12.71 2.46
C LEU A 169 7.65 13.14 3.69
N ALA A 170 7.01 14.30 3.59
CA ALA A 170 6.00 14.72 4.57
C ALA A 170 4.95 13.60 4.74
N PRO A 171 4.69 13.14 5.97
CA PRO A 171 3.77 12.04 6.20
C PRO A 171 2.32 12.49 6.11
N ASP A 172 1.46 11.56 5.73
CA ASP A 172 0.01 11.75 5.82
C ASP A 172 -0.43 11.48 7.25
N LEU A 173 -1.32 12.33 7.76
CA LEU A 173 -1.91 12.21 9.08
C LEU A 173 -3.42 12.27 8.97
N HIS A 174 -4.06 11.17 9.34
CA HIS A 174 -5.49 11.14 9.63
C HIS A 174 -5.71 11.25 11.14
N VAL A 175 -6.63 12.13 11.53
CA VAL A 175 -6.93 12.43 12.92
C VAL A 175 -8.41 12.15 13.18
N ASP A 176 -8.69 11.32 14.16
CA ASP A 176 -10.03 11.14 14.72
C ASP A 176 -10.01 11.34 16.25
N ALA A 177 -11.12 11.00 16.92
CA ALA A 177 -11.27 11.17 18.36
C ALA A 177 -10.43 10.19 19.20
N GLU A 178 -10.10 9.02 18.67
CA GLU A 178 -9.45 7.92 19.41
C GLU A 178 -8.03 7.60 18.94
N GLN A 179 -7.67 8.00 17.72
CA GLN A 179 -6.45 7.58 17.06
C GLN A 179 -5.89 8.66 16.11
N LEU A 180 -4.60 8.55 15.89
CA LEU A 180 -3.79 9.31 14.96
C LEU A 180 -3.13 8.28 14.03
N VAL A 181 -3.61 8.20 12.80
CA VAL A 181 -3.05 7.28 11.81
C VAL A 181 -2.00 8.04 11.01
N LEU A 182 -0.74 7.67 11.20
CA LEU A 182 0.41 8.28 10.56
C LEU A 182 0.91 7.35 9.45
N THR A 183 1.05 7.88 8.24
CA THR A 183 1.52 7.12 7.08
C THR A 183 2.80 7.75 6.54
N MET A 184 3.89 7.00 6.61
CA MET A 184 5.22 7.45 6.19
C MET A 184 5.50 7.03 4.74
N PHE A 185 6.25 7.85 4.01
CA PHE A 185 6.63 7.55 2.63
C PHE A 185 8.13 7.79 2.43
N VAL A 186 8.77 6.90 1.68
CA VAL A 186 10.18 7.02 1.29
C VAL A 186 10.27 6.99 -0.22
N THR A 187 10.84 8.04 -0.82
CA THR A 187 11.12 8.06 -2.25
C THR A 187 12.15 6.99 -2.58
N PRO A 188 11.85 6.01 -3.46
CA PRO A 188 12.81 4.98 -3.85
C PRO A 188 14.05 5.57 -4.51
N ARG A 189 15.21 4.92 -4.32
CA ARG A 189 16.39 5.24 -5.13
C ARG A 189 16.16 4.84 -6.58
N GLN A 190 16.60 5.67 -7.51
CA GLN A 190 16.57 5.38 -8.94
C GLN A 190 17.63 4.34 -9.31
N GLY A 191 17.36 3.56 -10.37
CA GLY A 191 18.29 2.57 -10.91
C GLY A 191 18.41 1.29 -10.08
N PHE A 192 19.30 0.39 -10.53
CA PHE A 192 19.53 -0.88 -9.87
C PHE A 192 20.08 -0.67 -8.44
N GLN A 193 19.47 -1.36 -7.48
CA GLN A 193 19.89 -1.34 -6.07
C GLN A 193 20.31 -2.73 -5.62
N VAL A 194 21.44 -2.80 -4.92
CA VAL A 194 21.89 -4.03 -4.28
C VAL A 194 20.89 -4.44 -3.22
N ARG A 195 20.50 -5.72 -3.22
CA ARG A 195 19.60 -6.30 -2.21
C ARG A 195 20.35 -6.43 -0.89
N SER A 196 20.26 -5.39 -0.07
CA SER A 196 20.76 -5.36 1.30
C SER A 196 19.74 -4.65 2.17
N ARG A 197 19.49 -5.17 3.37
CA ARG A 197 18.51 -4.61 4.30
C ARG A 197 18.90 -3.18 4.65
N SER A 198 18.02 -2.23 4.30
CA SER A 198 18.20 -0.84 4.68
C SER A 198 18.02 -0.70 6.20
N PRO A 199 18.95 -0.04 6.91
CA PRO A 199 18.74 0.31 8.31
C PRO A 199 17.55 1.26 8.45
N GLU A 200 16.84 1.17 9.58
CA GLU A 200 15.77 2.11 9.91
C GLU A 200 16.29 3.56 9.92
N THR A 201 15.44 4.46 9.45
CA THR A 201 15.75 5.90 9.38
C THR A 201 15.01 6.64 10.48
N PRO A 202 15.72 7.31 11.42
CA PRO A 202 15.07 8.15 12.41
C PRO A 202 14.45 9.39 11.77
N ALA A 203 13.25 9.73 12.21
CA ALA A 203 12.55 10.95 11.85
C ALA A 203 11.80 11.51 13.06
N ARG A 204 11.66 12.83 13.09
CA ARG A 204 10.74 13.54 13.99
C ARG A 204 9.57 14.02 13.16
N VAL A 205 8.35 13.72 13.60
CA VAL A 205 7.12 14.14 12.94
C VAL A 205 6.44 15.19 13.79
N ALA A 206 6.31 16.40 13.26
CA ALA A 206 5.55 17.47 13.89
C ALA A 206 4.04 17.25 13.64
N LEU A 207 3.27 17.25 14.72
CA LEU A 207 1.83 17.10 14.73
C LEU A 207 1.17 18.49 14.89
N PRO A 208 0.03 18.74 14.20
CA PRO A 208 -0.68 20.01 14.32
C PRO A 208 -1.35 20.20 15.69
N THR A 209 -1.54 19.12 16.45
CA THR A 209 -2.09 19.13 17.82
C THR A 209 -1.37 18.08 18.68
N PRO A 210 -1.31 18.24 20.01
CA PRO A 210 -0.73 17.23 20.91
C PRO A 210 -1.38 15.86 20.74
N ILE A 211 -0.68 14.76 21.01
CA ILE A 211 -1.22 13.39 20.86
C ILE A 211 -2.53 13.21 21.64
N GLY A 212 -2.60 13.75 22.86
CA GLY A 212 -3.70 13.55 23.78
C GLY A 212 -3.83 12.08 24.20
N ARG A 213 -5.08 11.60 24.32
CA ARG A 213 -5.37 10.20 24.68
C ARG A 213 -5.45 9.26 23.47
N ARG A 214 -5.05 9.75 22.28
CA ARG A 214 -5.22 9.03 21.02
C ARG A 214 -4.12 8.00 20.82
N ARG A 215 -4.47 6.87 20.21
CA ARG A 215 -3.50 5.83 19.80
C ARG A 215 -2.77 6.28 18.54
N LEU A 216 -1.45 6.17 18.51
CA LEU A 216 -0.66 6.35 17.29
C LEU A 216 -0.60 5.02 16.53
N LEU A 217 -1.07 5.01 15.30
CA LEU A 217 -1.16 3.81 14.46
C LEU A 217 -0.39 3.98 13.15
N ASP A 218 0.32 2.93 12.75
CA ASP A 218 1.00 2.85 11.46
C ASP A 218 -0.02 2.61 10.34
N GLY A 219 -0.24 3.63 9.50
CA GLY A 219 -1.15 3.58 8.35
C GLY A 219 -0.55 2.94 7.09
N ALA A 220 0.65 2.34 7.16
CA ALA A 220 1.29 1.79 5.98
C ALA A 220 0.58 0.56 5.40
N LEU A 221 -0.01 -0.28 6.25
CA LEU A 221 -0.72 -1.51 5.85
C LEU A 221 -2.23 -1.34 6.00
N TYR A 222 -2.97 -1.83 5.02
CA TYR A 222 -4.42 -1.97 5.13
C TYR A 222 -4.76 -3.30 5.81
N ASP A 223 -5.42 -3.23 6.95
CA ASP A 223 -5.78 -4.41 7.75
C ASP A 223 -7.21 -4.92 7.50
N GLY A 224 -8.04 -4.19 6.75
CA GLY A 224 -9.43 -4.54 6.43
C GLY A 224 -10.39 -4.63 7.62
N ALA A 225 -9.89 -4.63 8.86
CA ALA A 225 -10.66 -4.71 10.09
C ALA A 225 -10.89 -3.32 10.73
N SER A 226 -10.09 -2.33 10.35
CA SER A 226 -10.11 -0.97 10.92
C SER A 226 -10.87 0.06 10.09
N ALA A 227 -11.44 -0.31 8.94
CA ALA A 227 -12.34 0.58 8.22
C ALA A 227 -13.63 0.75 9.04
N PRO A 228 -14.05 1.99 9.37
CA PRO A 228 -15.31 2.19 10.07
C PRO A 228 -16.43 1.63 9.20
N ARG A 229 -17.16 0.66 9.75
CA ARG A 229 -18.45 0.27 9.16
C ARG A 229 -19.37 1.47 9.35
N SER A 230 -19.68 2.15 8.26
CA SER A 230 -20.77 3.13 8.19
C SER A 230 -22.09 2.50 8.55
#